data_AF-A0A3D4NLE0-F1
#
_entry.id   AF-A0A3D4NLE0-F1
#
_cell.length_a   1.000
_cell.length_b   1.000
_cell.length_c   1.000
_cell.angle_alpha   90.00
_cell.angle_beta   90.00
_cell.angle_gamma   90.00
#
_symmetry.space_group_name_H-M   'P 1'
#
loop_
_entity.id
_entity.type
_entity.pdbx_description
1 polymer ?
#
loop_
_entity_poly.entity_id
_entity_poly.type
_entity_poly.pdbx_seq_one_letter_code
_entity_poly.pdbx_strand_id
1 'polypeptide(L)'
;MTITYEAVRDFLYREARYLDDREWDQWLELYAPDATYWMPSWDDNDELTEDPQREISLIWYGNRTGLEDRVFRIKTERSSATMPDTRTSHNISN
;
A
#
# COMPACT_ATOMS: atom_id res chain seq x y z
N MET A 1 26.04 0.26 -5.28
CA MET A 1 25.61 -1.10 -4.90
C MET A 1 24.65 -1.59 -5.97
N THR A 2 24.81 -2.82 -6.44
CA THR A 2 23.89 -3.43 -7.42
C THR A 2 22.87 -4.26 -6.65
N ILE A 3 21.57 -4.00 -6.85
CA ILE A 3 20.50 -4.78 -6.23
C ILE A 3 20.24 -5.99 -7.12
N THR A 4 20.22 -7.20 -6.55
CA THR A 4 19.95 -8.43 -7.32
C THR A 4 18.44 -8.67 -7.42
N TYR A 5 18.04 -9.46 -8.42
CA TYR A 5 16.65 -9.86 -8.60
C TYR A 5 16.09 -10.57 -7.36
N GLU A 6 16.86 -11.49 -6.76
CA GLU A 6 16.45 -12.24 -5.57
C GLU A 6 16.22 -11.31 -4.39
N ALA A 7 17.06 -10.29 -4.22
CA ALA A 7 16.90 -9.31 -3.16
C ALA A 7 15.58 -8.50 -3.31
N VAL A 8 15.23 -8.11 -4.54
CA VAL A 8 13.96 -7.42 -4.81
C VAL A 8 12.77 -8.35 -4.60
N ARG A 9 12.83 -9.56 -5.13
CA ARG A 9 11.77 -10.57 -4.97
C ARG A 9 11.49 -10.85 -3.49
N ASP A 10 12.54 -11.11 -2.72
CA ASP A 10 12.42 -11.43 -1.30
C ASP A 10 11.91 -10.22 -0.50
N PHE A 11 12.28 -8.99 -0.90
CA PHE A 11 11.71 -7.76 -0.35
C PHE A 11 10.20 -7.68 -0.58
N LEU A 12 9.73 -7.91 -1.81
CA LEU A 12 8.31 -7.85 -2.16
C LEU A 12 7.49 -8.94 -1.46
N TYR A 13 8.02 -10.16 -1.36
CA TYR A 13 7.36 -11.24 -0.62
C TYR A 13 7.26 -10.94 0.88
N ARG A 14 8.27 -10.28 1.46
CA ARG A 14 8.22 -9.83 2.85
C ARG A 14 7.17 -8.74 3.05
N GLU A 15 7.07 -7.77 2.14
CA GLU A 15 6.03 -6.74 2.17
C GLU A 15 4.62 -7.36 2.17
N ALA A 16 4.35 -8.26 1.22
CA ALA A 16 3.09 -9.00 1.13
C ALA A 16 2.77 -9.77 2.42
N ARG A 17 3.78 -10.44 3.01
CA ARG A 17 3.61 -11.18 4.25
C ARG A 17 3.23 -10.28 5.42
N TYR A 18 3.86 -9.11 5.57
CA TYR A 18 3.49 -8.18 6.64
C TYR A 18 2.05 -7.71 6.50
N LEU A 19 1.53 -7.51 5.28
CA LEU A 19 0.11 -7.20 5.08
C LEU A 19 -0.81 -8.35 5.47
N ASP A 20 -0.49 -9.57 5.02
CA ASP A 20 -1.33 -10.75 5.28
C ASP A 20 -1.35 -11.18 6.75
N ASP A 21 -0.20 -11.06 7.43
CA ASP A 21 -0.05 -11.33 8.86
C ASP A 21 -0.46 -10.13 9.73
N ARG A 22 -0.87 -8.99 9.12
CA ARG A 22 -1.27 -7.73 9.78
C ARG A 22 -0.18 -7.09 10.64
N GLU A 23 1.08 -7.29 10.28
CA GLU A 23 2.24 -6.63 10.86
C GLU A 23 2.38 -5.19 10.33
N TRP A 24 1.39 -4.34 10.63
CA TRP A 24 1.26 -3.01 10.04
C TRP A 24 2.43 -2.07 10.30
N ASP A 25 3.01 -2.15 11.51
CA ASP A 25 4.11 -1.27 11.91
C ASP A 25 5.37 -1.63 11.11
N GLN A 26 5.69 -2.93 10.99
CA GLN A 26 6.76 -3.45 10.14
C GLN A 26 6.54 -3.15 8.65
N TRP A 27 5.30 -3.20 8.18
CA TRP A 27 4.96 -2.82 6.82
C TRP A 27 5.23 -1.32 6.56
N LEU A 28 4.84 -0.43 7.48
CA LEU A 28 5.12 1.01 7.36
C LEU A 28 6.63 1.32 7.36
N GLU A 29 7.44 0.55 8.07
CA GLU A 29 8.90 0.70 8.08
C GLU A 29 9.55 0.43 6.71
N LEU A 30 8.88 -0.28 5.80
CA LEU A 30 9.36 -0.50 4.43
C LEU A 30 9.29 0.77 3.57
N TYR A 31 8.48 1.76 3.98
CA TYR A 31 8.31 3.03 3.27
C TYR A 31 9.23 4.10 3.85
N ALA A 32 9.96 4.78 2.98
CA ALA A 32 10.68 5.99 3.35
C ALA A 32 9.69 7.07 3.84
N PRO A 33 10.08 7.95 4.79
CA PRO A 33 9.17 8.98 5.31
C PRO A 33 8.57 9.89 4.22
N ASP A 34 9.33 10.14 3.16
CA ASP A 34 8.96 10.96 1.99
C ASP A 34 8.36 10.15 0.83
N ALA A 35 8.14 8.84 1.00
CA ALA A 35 7.56 7.99 -0.04
C ALA A 35 6.14 8.44 -0.39
N THR A 36 5.91 8.70 -1.67
CA THR A 36 4.55 8.91 -2.21
C THR A 36 3.88 7.56 -2.41
N TYR A 37 2.65 7.42 -1.94
CA TYR A 37 1.79 6.26 -2.21
C TYR A 37 0.65 6.69 -3.12
N TRP A 38 0.61 6.14 -4.33
CA TRP A 38 -0.35 6.56 -5.35
C TRP A 38 -0.94 5.37 -6.09
N MET A 39 -2.27 5.36 -6.17
CA MET A 39 -3.07 4.45 -6.99
C MET A 39 -3.91 5.32 -7.94
N PRO A 40 -3.57 5.36 -9.24
CA PRO A 40 -4.30 6.14 -10.23
C PRO A 40 -5.73 5.60 -10.41
N SER A 41 -6.61 6.43 -10.98
CA SER A 41 -7.92 6.00 -11.46
C SER A 41 -7.91 5.83 -12.97
N TRP A 42 -8.93 5.16 -13.51
CA TRP A 42 -9.21 5.16 -14.94
C TRP A 42 -10.00 6.42 -15.30
N ASP A 43 -9.69 7.01 -16.45
CA ASP A 43 -10.41 8.14 -17.02
C ASP A 43 -11.50 7.69 -18.01
N ASP A 44 -12.17 8.65 -18.64
CA ASP A 44 -13.23 8.38 -19.61
C ASP A 44 -12.74 7.77 -20.94
N ASN A 45 -11.42 7.74 -21.17
CA ASN A 45 -10.78 7.17 -22.35
C ASN A 45 -10.19 5.78 -22.10
N ASP A 46 -10.50 5.16 -20.95
CA ASP A 46 -9.90 3.91 -20.50
C ASP A 46 -8.35 4.02 -20.38
N GLU A 47 -7.83 5.19 -19.99
CA GLU A 47 -6.42 5.41 -19.66
C GLU A 47 -6.24 5.64 -18.15
N LEU A 48 -5.05 5.35 -17.62
CA LEU A 48 -4.73 5.66 -16.22
C LEU A 48 -4.39 7.14 -16.07
N THR A 49 -4.83 7.76 -14.99
CA THR A 49 -4.41 9.13 -14.63
C THR A 49 -2.90 9.22 -14.42
N GLU A 50 -2.30 10.31 -14.87
CA GLU A 50 -0.85 10.53 -14.91
C GLU A 50 -0.38 11.62 -13.94
N ASP A 51 -1.28 12.50 -13.47
CA ASP A 51 -0.95 13.58 -12.52
C ASP A 51 -1.87 13.57 -11.28
N PRO A 52 -1.42 13.05 -10.13
CA PRO A 52 -2.25 13.00 -8.92
C PRO A 52 -2.60 14.37 -8.33
N GLN A 53 -1.93 15.45 -8.75
CA GLN A 53 -2.22 16.81 -8.29
C GLN A 53 -3.24 17.54 -9.16
N ARG A 54 -3.51 17.02 -10.36
CA ARG A 54 -4.44 17.64 -11.32
C ARG A 54 -5.61 16.74 -11.69
N GLU A 55 -5.48 15.44 -11.45
CA GLU A 55 -6.43 14.42 -11.86
C GLU A 55 -6.89 13.60 -10.65
N ILE A 56 -8.01 12.91 -10.83
CA ILE A 56 -8.57 12.06 -9.78
C ILE A 56 -7.65 10.86 -9.55
N SER A 57 -7.56 10.42 -8.29
CA SER A 57 -6.84 9.22 -7.88
C SER A 57 -7.74 8.36 -7.00
N LEU A 58 -7.58 7.04 -7.05
CA LEU A 58 -8.24 6.13 -6.10
C LEU A 58 -7.62 6.29 -4.70
N ILE A 59 -6.30 6.42 -4.63
CA ILE A 59 -5.55 6.72 -3.41
C ILE A 59 -4.39 7.64 -3.77
N TRP A 60 -4.21 8.74 -3.04
CA TRP A 60 -2.99 9.53 -3.12
C TRP A 60 -2.57 10.04 -1.74
N TYR A 61 -1.30 9.80 -1.42
CA TYR A 61 -0.60 10.34 -0.26
C TYR A 61 0.77 10.85 -0.69
N GLY A 62 1.00 12.15 -0.53
CA GLY A 62 2.28 12.78 -0.91
C GLY A 62 3.48 12.36 -0.04
N ASN A 63 3.23 11.70 1.09
CA ASN A 63 4.25 11.11 1.96
C ASN A 63 3.65 9.94 2.76
N ARG A 64 4.48 9.28 3.57
CA ARG A 64 4.07 8.09 4.34
C ARG A 64 2.98 8.35 5.39
N THR A 65 2.81 9.59 5.85
CA THR A 65 1.83 9.92 6.91
C THR A 65 0.40 9.52 6.55
N GLY A 66 0.04 9.58 5.26
CA GLY A 66 -1.28 9.11 4.83
C GLY A 66 -1.51 7.60 5.00
N LEU A 67 -0.45 6.79 4.92
CA LEU A 67 -0.50 5.36 5.23
C LEU A 67 -0.57 5.13 6.75
N GLU A 68 0.19 5.91 7.53
CA GLU A 68 0.18 5.86 9.00
C GLU A 68 -1.23 6.12 9.55
N ASP A 69 -1.94 7.13 9.01
CA ASP A 69 -3.33 7.43 9.37
C ASP A 69 -4.30 6.27 9.05
N ARG A 70 -4.09 5.58 7.91
CA ARG A 70 -4.90 4.41 7.56
C ARG A 70 -4.66 3.24 8.51
N VAL A 71 -3.41 2.95 8.81
CA VAL A 71 -3.03 1.90 9.76
C VAL A 71 -3.58 2.21 11.14
N PHE A 72 -3.47 3.46 11.60
CA PHE A 72 -4.06 3.91 12.85
C PHE A 72 -5.56 3.60 12.90
N ARG A 73 -6.30 3.97 11.84
CA ARG A 73 -7.75 3.68 11.75
C ARG A 73 -8.05 2.19 11.82
N ILE A 74 -7.29 1.35 11.10
CA ILE A 74 -7.45 -0.12 11.13
C ILE A 74 -7.29 -0.65 12.57
N LYS A 75 -6.23 -0.21 13.27
CA LYS A 75 -5.93 -0.64 14.64
C LYS A 75 -6.97 -0.18 15.68
N THR A 76 -7.85 0.77 15.35
CA THR A 76 -8.92 1.16 16.29
C THR A 76 -10.02 0.10 16.45
N GLU A 77 -10.14 -0.85 15.52
CA GLU A 77 -11.17 -1.92 15.52
C GLU A 77 -12.63 -1.41 15.56
N ARG A 78 -12.84 -0.11 15.26
CA ARG A 78 -14.17 0.52 15.30
C ARG A 78 -14.92 0.47 13.98
N SER A 79 -14.38 -0.22 12.98
CA SER A 79 -14.99 -0.37 11.67
C SER A 79 -15.90 -1.60 11.66
N SER A 80 -17.22 -1.38 11.52
CA SER A 80 -18.18 -2.47 11.33
C SER A 80 -17.92 -3.28 10.05
N ALA A 81 -17.28 -2.68 9.05
CA ALA A 81 -16.94 -3.32 7.79
C ALA A 81 -15.81 -4.37 7.91
N THR A 82 -15.13 -4.45 9.06
CA THR A 82 -14.04 -5.41 9.30
C THR A 82 -14.40 -6.44 10.38
N MET A 83 -15.70 -6.68 10.58
CA MET A 83 -16.24 -7.65 11.53
C MET A 83 -17.07 -8.71 10.77
N PRO A 84 -16.65 -9.99 10.72
CA PRO A 84 -15.45 -10.55 11.32
C PRO A 84 -14.18 -10.11 10.62
N ASP A 85 -13.08 -10.30 11.32
CA ASP A 85 -11.71 -10.02 10.90
C ASP A 85 -11.39 -10.46 9.46
N THR A 86 -11.05 -9.49 8.61
CA THR A 86 -10.75 -9.74 7.19
C THR A 86 -9.46 -10.54 7.03
N ARG A 87 -9.49 -11.60 6.23
CA ARG A 87 -8.29 -12.35 5.83
C ARG A 87 -7.88 -11.93 4.43
N THR A 88 -6.60 -11.68 4.23
CA THR A 88 -6.02 -11.35 2.92
C THR A 88 -4.97 -12.38 2.53
N SER A 89 -4.72 -12.48 1.23
CA SER A 89 -3.60 -13.24 0.68
C SER A 89 -3.12 -12.53 -0.59
N HIS A 90 -1.85 -12.13 -0.60
CA HIS A 90 -1.22 -11.49 -1.74
C HIS A 90 -0.41 -12.51 -2.55
N ASN A 91 -0.81 -12.72 -3.81
CA ASN A 91 -0.10 -13.60 -4.75
C ASN A 91 0.65 -12.73 -5.76
N ILE A 92 1.96 -12.60 -5.58
CA ILE A 92 2.81 -11.78 -6.45
C ILE A 92 3.35 -12.65 -7.58
N SER A 93 3.05 -12.27 -8.82
CA SER A 93 3.56 -12.86 -10.05
C SER A 93 3.72 -11.79 -11.14
N ASN A 94 4.38 -12.15 -12.25
CA ASN A 94 4.59 -11.28 -13.41
C ASN A 94 3.72 -11.71 -14.59
#